data_AF-A0A7G8HGA7-F1
#
_entry.id   AF-A0A7G8HGA7-F1
#
_cell.length_a   1.000
_cell.length_b   1.000
_cell.length_c   1.000
_cell.angle_alpha   90.00
_cell.angle_beta   90.00
_cell.angle_gamma   90.00
#
_symmetry.space_group_name_H-M   'P 1'
#
loop_
_entity.id
_entity.type
_entity.pdbx_description
1 polymer ?
#
loop_
_entity_poly.entity_id
_entity_poly.type
_entity_poly.pdbx_seq_one_letter_code
_entity_poly.pdbx_strand_id
1 'polypeptide(L)'
;MTARLQSTRLQRSLGEASTRLDHWATNPWRRISLLLIALTGSFMLGNGIAAISGSLNLMDPLASMLTVGVLEVMVRVRRHWARDHQTHLGRQLLDMVRIGLLYGLLLEGFKLL
;
A
#
# COMPACT_ATOMS: atom_id res chain seq x y z
N MET A 1 29.76 -4.07 -22.54
CA MET A 1 30.08 -3.15 -21.44
C MET A 1 28.78 -2.79 -20.71
N THR A 2 28.52 -3.39 -19.55
CA THR A 2 27.36 -3.01 -18.71
C THR A 2 27.76 -1.79 -17.88
N ALA A 3 27.23 -0.61 -18.22
CA ALA A 3 27.47 0.61 -17.46
C ALA A 3 27.05 0.38 -15.99
N ARG A 4 28.02 0.48 -15.06
CA ARG A 4 27.70 0.51 -13.62
C ARG A 4 26.92 1.79 -13.35
N LEU A 5 25.63 1.66 -13.06
CA LEU A 5 24.79 2.75 -12.59
C LEU A 5 25.44 3.37 -11.36
N GLN A 6 25.77 4.66 -11.46
CA GLN A 6 26.33 5.44 -10.36
C GLN A 6 25.28 5.54 -9.25
N SER A 7 25.63 5.06 -8.06
CA SER A 7 24.75 5.17 -6.88
C SER A 7 24.56 6.66 -6.55
N THR A 8 23.42 7.21 -6.94
CA THR A 8 23.06 8.60 -6.63
C THR A 8 22.77 8.70 -5.13
N ARG A 9 22.99 9.89 -4.53
CA ARG A 9 22.67 10.13 -3.11
C ARG A 9 21.21 9.79 -2.77
N LEU A 10 20.32 9.96 -3.74
CA LEU A 10 18.91 9.57 -3.67
C LEU A 10 18.72 8.05 -3.56
N GLN A 11 19.49 7.26 -4.32
CA GLN A 11 19.43 5.81 -4.25
C GLN A 11 19.98 5.26 -2.93
N ARG A 12 21.03 5.88 -2.36
CA ARG A 12 21.49 5.55 -1.01
C ARG A 12 20.46 5.91 0.06
N SER A 13 19.89 7.12 0.04
CA SER A 13 18.93 7.50 1.09
C SER A 13 17.64 6.69 1.03
N LEU A 14 17.06 6.46 -0.16
CA LEU A 14 15.82 5.71 -0.33
C LEU A 14 16.04 4.19 -0.15
N GLY A 15 17.12 3.63 -0.70
CA GLY A 15 17.43 2.20 -0.56
C GLY A 15 17.87 1.83 0.85
N GLU A 16 18.57 2.72 1.56
CA GLU A 16 18.90 2.50 2.97
C GLU A 16 17.69 2.76 3.88
N ALA A 17 16.74 3.63 3.52
CA ALA A 17 15.57 3.89 4.36
C ALA A 17 14.70 2.64 4.54
N SER A 18 14.45 1.87 3.48
CA SER A 18 13.72 0.59 3.59
C SER A 18 14.48 -0.40 4.47
N THR A 19 15.80 -0.47 4.29
CA THR A 19 16.68 -1.38 5.05
C THR A 19 16.75 -0.99 6.53
N ARG A 20 16.77 0.32 6.84
CA ARG A 20 16.73 0.85 8.21
C ARG A 20 15.38 0.61 8.86
N LEU A 21 14.27 0.71 8.12
CA LEU A 21 12.94 0.36 8.61
C LEU A 21 12.83 -1.14 8.90
N ASP A 22 13.37 -2.01 8.05
CA ASP A 22 13.45 -3.45 8.29
C ASP A 22 14.25 -3.75 9.57
N HIS A 23 15.42 -3.13 9.74
CA HIS A 23 16.22 -3.27 10.96
C HIS A 23 15.49 -2.74 12.20
N TRP A 24 14.80 -1.60 12.12
CA TRP A 24 14.03 -1.05 13.25
C TRP A 24 12.81 -1.92 13.62
N ALA A 25 12.23 -2.59 12.62
CA ALA A 25 11.10 -3.49 12.77
C ALA A 25 11.49 -4.96 13.11
N THR A 26 12.76 -5.22 13.46
CA THR A 26 13.15 -6.52 14.02
C THR A 26 12.46 -6.82 15.34
N ASN A 27 12.08 -5.79 16.12
CA ASN A 27 11.27 -5.98 17.31
C ASN A 27 9.82 -6.36 16.92
N PRO A 28 9.31 -7.53 17.34
CA PRO A 28 8.01 -8.04 16.93
C PRO A 28 6.86 -7.10 17.29
N TRP A 29 6.94 -6.40 18.42
CA TRP A 29 5.90 -5.45 18.85
C TRP A 29 5.84 -4.23 17.92
N ARG A 30 7.00 -3.69 17.52
CA ARG A 30 7.06 -2.54 16.60
C ARG A 30 6.55 -2.90 15.21
N ARG A 31 6.90 -4.09 14.73
CA ARG A 31 6.43 -4.62 13.47
C ARG A 31 4.90 -4.77 13.47
N ILE A 32 4.33 -5.38 14.50
CA ILE A 32 2.88 -5.55 14.61
C ILE A 32 2.18 -4.19 14.65
N SER A 33 2.64 -3.25 15.48
CA SER A 33 2.04 -1.91 15.54
C SER A 33 2.08 -1.20 14.19
N LEU A 34 3.19 -1.30 13.46
CA LEU A 34 3.35 -0.64 12.16
C LEU A 34 2.44 -1.26 11.09
N LEU A 35 2.28 -2.59 11.10
CA LEU A 35 1.30 -3.28 10.25
C LEU A 35 -0.14 -2.88 10.61
N LEU A 36 -0.43 -2.73 11.90
CA LEU A 36 -1.76 -2.38 12.39
C LEU A 36 -2.13 -0.94 12.02
N ILE A 37 -1.17 0.00 12.11
CA ILE A 37 -1.33 1.38 11.64
C ILE A 37 -1.55 1.42 10.12
N ALA A 38 -0.78 0.65 9.35
CA ALA A 38 -0.96 0.57 7.91
C ALA A 38 -2.34 0.01 7.52
N LEU A 39 -2.80 -1.02 8.25
CA LEU A 39 -4.12 -1.60 8.08
C LEU A 39 -5.24 -0.61 8.43
N THR A 40 -5.20 0.00 9.61
CA THR A 40 -6.27 0.92 10.04
C THR A 40 -6.27 2.21 9.24
N GLY A 41 -5.11 2.77 8.91
CA GLY A 41 -4.99 3.96 8.08
C GLY A 41 -5.55 3.73 6.67
N SER A 42 -5.19 2.62 6.04
CA SER A 42 -5.73 2.27 4.71
C SER A 42 -7.23 1.95 4.75
N PHE A 43 -7.72 1.33 5.82
CA PHE A 43 -9.15 1.11 6.05
C PHE A 43 -9.93 2.43 6.15
N MET A 44 -9.43 3.40 6.92
CA MET A 44 -10.05 4.72 7.01
C MET A 44 -10.06 5.45 5.66
N LEU A 45 -8.96 5.36 4.89
CA LEU A 45 -8.91 5.93 3.53
C LEU A 45 -9.90 5.28 2.58
N GLY A 46 -9.97 3.94 2.56
CA GLY A 46 -10.92 3.20 1.73
C GLY A 46 -12.37 3.60 2.04
N ASN A 47 -12.70 3.70 3.32
CA ASN A 47 -14.02 4.13 3.78
C ASN A 47 -14.32 5.60 3.39
N GLY A 48 -13.33 6.50 3.52
CA GLY A 48 -13.48 7.89 3.11
C GLY A 48 -13.71 8.06 1.61
N ILE A 49 -12.94 7.34 0.78
CA ILE A 49 -13.11 7.36 -0.68
C ILE A 49 -14.52 6.86 -1.05
N ALA A 50 -14.98 5.79 -0.41
CA ALA A 50 -16.31 5.23 -0.64
C ALA A 50 -17.43 6.22 -0.25
N ALA A 51 -17.32 6.85 0.93
CA ALA A 51 -18.31 7.83 1.40
C ALA A 51 -18.35 9.09 0.50
N ILE A 52 -17.19 9.55 0.02
CA ILE A 52 -17.12 10.66 -0.94
C ILE A 52 -17.77 10.25 -2.27
N SER A 53 -17.50 9.03 -2.76
CA SER A 53 -18.10 8.52 -3.99
C SER A 53 -19.63 8.44 -3.88
N GLY A 54 -20.15 7.92 -2.76
CA GLY A 54 -21.58 7.81 -2.52
C GLY A 54 -22.27 9.16 -2.32
N SER A 55 -21.63 10.10 -1.61
CA SER A 55 -22.23 11.42 -1.33
C SER A 55 -22.28 12.34 -2.53
N LEU A 56 -21.26 12.34 -3.40
CA LEU A 56 -21.28 13.20 -4.59
C LEU A 56 -22.13 12.62 -5.75
N ASN A 57 -22.70 11.42 -5.62
CA ASN A 57 -23.38 10.73 -6.72
C ASN A 57 -22.52 10.71 -8.00
N LEU A 58 -21.18 10.72 -7.81
CA LEU A 58 -20.22 10.76 -8.91
C LEU A 58 -20.34 9.41 -9.60
N MET A 59 -20.90 9.43 -10.81
CA MET A 59 -21.15 8.27 -11.65
C MET A 59 -20.02 7.23 -11.51
N ASP A 60 -20.44 5.99 -11.26
CA ASP A 60 -19.64 4.78 -11.07
C ASP A 60 -18.35 4.65 -11.92
N PRO A 61 -18.27 5.15 -13.19
CA PRO A 61 -17.07 4.96 -14.01
C PRO A 61 -15.80 5.61 -13.45
N LEU A 62 -15.87 6.82 -12.87
CA LEU A 62 -14.65 7.51 -12.44
C LEU A 62 -14.12 6.93 -11.13
N ALA A 63 -15.02 6.65 -10.19
CA ALA A 63 -14.68 6.02 -8.92
C ALA A 63 -14.15 4.58 -9.12
N SER A 64 -14.78 3.81 -10.02
CA SER A 64 -14.29 2.48 -10.37
C SER A 64 -12.94 2.53 -11.09
N MET A 65 -12.73 3.47 -12.03
CA MET A 65 -11.44 3.66 -12.70
C MET A 65 -10.32 4.02 -11.71
N LEU A 66 -10.58 4.93 -10.77
CA LEU A 66 -9.60 5.32 -9.75
C LEU A 66 -9.28 4.14 -8.82
N THR A 67 -10.31 3.45 -8.34
CA THR A 67 -10.16 2.28 -7.46
C THR A 67 -9.35 1.17 -8.15
N VAL A 68 -9.73 0.81 -9.37
CA VAL A 68 -9.01 -0.21 -10.16
C VAL A 68 -7.58 0.23 -10.46
N GLY A 69 -7.38 1.51 -10.78
CA GLY A 69 -6.06 2.09 -11.00
C GLY A 69 -5.15 1.96 -9.77
N VAL A 70 -5.65 2.32 -8.59
CA VAL A 70 -4.91 2.15 -7.33
C VAL A 70 -4.62 0.67 -7.07
N LEU A 71 -5.61 -0.21 -7.26
CA LEU A 71 -5.42 -1.66 -7.07
C LEU A 71 -4.36 -2.24 -8.01
N GLU A 72 -4.38 -1.83 -9.29
CA GLU A 72 -3.43 -2.27 -10.30
C GLU A 72 -2.01 -1.79 -9.98
N VAL A 73 -1.86 -0.55 -9.52
CA VAL A 73 -0.57 -0.03 -9.05
C VAL A 73 -0.06 -0.88 -7.88
N MET A 74 -0.90 -1.17 -6.89
CA MET A 74 -0.51 -2.02 -5.75
C MET A 74 -0.09 -3.43 -6.19
N VAL A 75 -0.83 -4.05 -7.13
CA VAL A 75 -0.50 -5.38 -7.67
C VAL A 75 0.81 -5.36 -8.45
N ARG A 76 1.05 -4.35 -9.28
CA ARG A 76 2.30 -4.19 -10.04
C ARG A 76 3.50 -3.97 -9.13
N VAL A 77 3.38 -3.11 -8.12
CA VAL A 77 4.42 -2.89 -7.11
C VAL A 77 4.72 -4.18 -6.35
N ARG A 78 3.69 -4.94 -5.93
CA ARG A 78 3.88 -6.25 -5.29
C ARG A 78 4.59 -7.25 -6.21
N ARG A 79 4.25 -7.27 -7.50
CA ARG A 79 4.85 -8.16 -8.51
C ARG A 79 6.31 -7.80 -8.77
N HIS A 80 6.63 -6.51 -8.78
CA HIS A 80 8.00 -6.04 -8.91
C HIS A 80 8.85 -6.48 -7.71
N TRP A 81 8.34 -6.27 -6.48
CA TRP A 81 9.00 -6.75 -5.26
C TRP A 81 8.94 -8.27 -5.05
N ALA A 82 8.15 -9.01 -5.83
CA ALA A 82 8.13 -10.48 -5.78
C ALA A 82 9.34 -11.14 -6.41
N ARG A 83 10.07 -10.41 -7.26
CA ARG A 83 11.27 -10.92 -7.89
C ARG A 83 12.48 -10.88 -6.94
N ASP A 84 12.44 -10.02 -5.93
CA ASP A 84 13.42 -10.03 -4.84
C ASP A 84 13.01 -11.06 -3.78
N HIS A 85 13.89 -12.05 -3.58
CA HIS A 85 13.69 -13.17 -2.65
C HIS A 85 13.79 -12.77 -1.16
N GLN A 86 14.02 -11.50 -0.86
CA GLN A 86 14.16 -11.02 0.52
C GLN A 86 12.78 -10.65 1.08
N THR A 87 12.44 -11.26 2.22
CA THR A 87 11.22 -10.97 2.99
C THR A 87 11.30 -9.58 3.61
N HIS A 88 10.97 -8.54 2.83
CA HIS A 88 10.94 -7.16 3.30
C HIS A 88 9.63 -6.82 4.03
N LEU A 89 9.73 -6.05 5.11
CA LEU A 89 8.60 -5.44 5.83
C LEU A 89 7.68 -4.68 4.87
N GLY A 90 8.26 -4.05 3.84
CA GLY A 90 7.53 -3.32 2.81
C GLY A 90 6.45 -4.15 2.11
N ARG A 91 6.70 -5.44 1.87
CA ARG A 91 5.69 -6.33 1.27
C ARG A 91 4.51 -6.56 2.22
N GLN A 92 4.78 -6.78 3.49
CA GLN A 92 3.76 -7.01 4.50
C GLN A 92 2.93 -5.75 4.74
N LEU A 93 3.56 -4.58 4.70
CA LEU A 93 2.84 -3.30 4.71
C LEU A 93 1.93 -3.18 3.51
N LEU A 94 2.43 -3.46 2.30
CA LEU A 94 1.64 -3.37 1.08
C LEU A 94 0.42 -4.31 1.13
N ASP A 95 0.61 -5.53 1.65
CA ASP A 95 -0.49 -6.48 1.84
C ASP A 95 -1.50 -5.97 2.88
N MET A 96 -1.05 -5.40 4.02
CA MET A 96 -1.96 -4.82 5.02
C MET A 96 -2.71 -3.60 4.49
N VAL A 97 -2.05 -2.71 3.75
CA VAL A 97 -2.69 -1.56 3.11
C VAL A 97 -3.73 -2.03 2.10
N ARG A 98 -3.42 -3.07 1.32
CA ARG A 98 -4.34 -3.61 0.32
C ARG A 98 -5.59 -4.20 0.98
N ILE A 99 -5.39 -4.99 2.04
CA ILE A 99 -6.49 -5.59 2.80
C ILE A 99 -7.36 -4.48 3.40
N GLY A 100 -6.77 -3.51 4.11
CA GLY A 100 -7.52 -2.43 4.75
C GLY A 100 -8.33 -1.60 3.75
N LEU A 101 -7.71 -1.20 2.63
CA LEU A 101 -8.39 -0.42 1.59
C LEU A 101 -9.57 -1.19 0.97
N LEU A 102 -9.37 -2.46 0.61
CA LEU A 102 -10.43 -3.31 0.05
C LEU A 102 -11.59 -3.47 1.03
N TYR A 103 -11.31 -3.82 2.29
CA TYR A 103 -12.36 -4.00 3.29
C TYR A 103 -13.09 -2.69 3.61
N GLY A 104 -12.39 -1.56 3.66
CA GLY A 104 -13.02 -0.25 3.88
C GLY A 104 -13.99 0.12 2.76
N LEU A 105 -13.58 -0.08 1.51
CA LEU A 105 -14.42 0.18 0.34
C LEU A 105 -15.63 -0.77 0.27
N LEU A 106 -15.40 -2.08 0.46
CA LEU A 106 -16.46 -3.10 0.44
C LEU A 106 -17.50 -2.86 1.53
N LEU A 107 -17.06 -2.54 2.75
CA LEU A 107 -17.95 -2.31 3.88
C LEU A 107 -18.93 -1.16 3.59
N GLU A 108 -18.44 -0.06 3.04
CA GLU A 108 -19.30 1.06 2.67
C GLU A 108 -20.23 0.71 1.50
N GLY A 109 -19.73 -0.04 0.50
CA GLY A 109 -20.56 -0.56 -0.58
C GLY A 109 -21.72 -1.43 -0.10
N PHE A 110 -21.49 -2.26 0.93
CA PHE A 110 -22.54 -3.06 1.56
C PHE A 110 -23.55 -2.23 2.37
N LYS A 111 -23.16 -1.07 2.93
CA LYS A 111 -24.11 -0.20 3.65
C LYS A 111 -25.10 0.49 2.71
N LEU A 112 -24.72 0.66 1.44
CA LEU A 112 -25.53 1.30 0.41
C LEU A 112 -26.52 0.33 -0.26
N LEU A 113 -26.41 -0.98 0.02
CA LEU A 113 -27.30 -2.04 -0.47
C LEU A 113 -28.47 -2.26 0.51
#